data_AF-A0A4R0QWF7-F1
#
_entry.id   AF-A0A4R0QWF7-F1
#
_cell.length_a   1.000
_cell.length_b   1.000
_cell.length_c   1.000
_cell.angle_alpha   90.00
_cell.angle_beta   90.00
_cell.angle_gamma   90.00
#
_symmetry.space_group_name_H-M   'P 1'
#
loop_
_entity.id
_entity.type
_entity.pdbx_description
1 polymer ?
#
loop_
_entity_poly.entity_id
_entity_poly.type
_entity_poly.pdbx_seq_one_letter_code
_entity_poly.pdbx_strand_id
1 'polypeptide(L)'
;MATTKQTYSSSADGGEESTELLWQLNHLLSEVYIPVIQDILDSTVAEFKHKAGEYSKEAKANIHNDMQQMDSAIKGEWSHSIKDSVNQHAKQLDSIGKGA
;
A
#
# COMPACT_ATOMS: atom_id res chain seq x y z
N MET A 1 9.70 65.36 -31.62
CA MET A 1 9.82 64.06 -30.95
C MET A 1 9.47 64.26 -29.49
N ALA A 2 8.31 63.78 -29.04
CA ALA A 2 7.88 63.86 -27.65
C ALA A 2 7.76 62.44 -27.11
N THR A 3 8.62 62.09 -26.16
CA THR A 3 8.65 60.78 -25.51
C THR A 3 7.64 60.79 -24.36
N THR A 4 6.47 60.18 -24.57
CA THR A 4 5.47 59.99 -23.51
C THR A 4 6.00 58.94 -22.54
N LYS A 5 6.34 59.36 -21.31
CA LYS A 5 6.59 58.45 -20.19
C LYS A 5 5.26 57.87 -19.73
N GLN A 6 5.08 56.56 -19.89
CA GLN A 6 4.01 55.84 -19.19
C GLN A 6 4.32 55.84 -17.70
N THR A 7 3.53 56.59 -16.93
CA THR A 7 3.43 56.44 -15.48
C THR A 7 2.59 55.21 -15.18
N TYR A 8 3.24 54.15 -14.66
CA TYR A 8 2.54 53.03 -14.04
C TYR A 8 1.92 53.51 -12.74
N SER A 9 0.61 53.71 -12.77
CA SER A 9 -0.23 53.85 -11.57
C SER A 9 -0.18 52.52 -10.82
N SER A 10 0.58 52.49 -9.73
CA SER A 10 0.63 51.39 -8.78
C SER A 10 -0.68 51.35 -7.99
N SER A 11 -1.63 50.53 -8.43
CA SER A 11 -2.77 50.09 -7.60
C SER A 11 -2.26 49.02 -6.63
N ALA A 12 -1.96 49.41 -5.40
CA ALA A 12 -1.55 48.52 -4.32
C ALA A 12 -2.77 47.79 -3.72
N ASP A 13 -3.39 46.88 -4.49
CA ASP A 13 -4.61 46.15 -4.09
C ASP A 13 -4.62 44.65 -4.48
N GLY A 14 -3.46 44.07 -4.85
CA GLY A 14 -3.35 42.68 -5.34
C GLY A 14 -2.80 41.65 -4.35
N GLY A 15 -2.47 42.08 -3.12
CA GLY A 15 -1.81 41.22 -2.11
C GLY A 15 -2.78 40.36 -1.29
N GLU A 16 -3.98 40.87 -1.00
CA GLU A 16 -4.98 40.17 -0.19
C GLU A 16 -5.69 39.06 -0.97
N GLU A 17 -6.10 39.30 -2.22
CA GLU A 17 -6.68 38.27 -3.10
C GLU A 17 -5.71 37.09 -3.33
N SER A 18 -4.42 37.39 -3.52
CA SER A 18 -3.41 36.35 -3.73
C SER A 18 -3.21 35.47 -2.49
N THR A 19 -3.37 36.05 -1.29
CA THR A 19 -3.23 35.33 -0.02
C THR A 19 -4.46 34.48 0.27
N GLU A 20 -5.66 35.01 0.00
CA GLU A 20 -6.93 34.28 0.12
C GLU A 20 -6.97 33.09 -0.85
N LEU A 21 -6.53 33.26 -2.10
CA LEU A 21 -6.43 32.16 -3.06
C LEU A 21 -5.45 31.06 -2.62
N LEU A 22 -4.31 31.44 -2.05
CA LEU A 22 -3.34 30.48 -1.49
C LEU A 22 -3.91 29.74 -0.28
N TRP A 23 -4.67 30.43 0.58
CA TRP A 23 -5.34 29.81 1.72
C TRP A 23 -6.42 28.82 1.27
N GLN A 24 -7.28 29.20 0.33
CA GLN A 24 -8.32 28.34 -0.23
C GLN A 24 -7.73 27.12 -0.94
N LEU A 25 -6.65 27.30 -1.69
CA LEU A 25 -5.93 26.19 -2.33
C LEU A 25 -5.35 25.24 -1.28
N ASN A 26 -4.72 25.77 -0.23
CA ASN A 26 -4.17 24.97 0.85
C ASN A 26 -5.27 24.20 1.60
N HIS A 27 -6.39 24.87 1.89
CA HIS A 27 -7.55 24.24 2.52
C HIS A 27 -8.14 23.12 1.67
N LEU A 28 -8.31 23.35 0.36
CA LEU A 28 -8.78 22.32 -0.56
C LEU A 28 -7.83 21.11 -0.63
N LEU A 29 -6.52 21.36 -0.65
CA LEU A 29 -5.52 20.30 -0.65
C LEU A 29 -5.53 19.51 0.66
N SER A 30 -5.58 20.20 1.80
CA SER A 30 -5.45 19.59 3.12
C SER A 30 -6.71 18.91 3.64
N GLU A 31 -7.90 19.46 3.37
CA GLU A 31 -9.15 18.93 3.90
C GLU A 31 -9.85 17.96 2.93
N VAL A 32 -9.56 18.05 1.63
CA VAL A 32 -10.26 17.25 0.62
C VAL A 32 -9.31 16.27 -0.04
N TYR A 33 -8.25 16.76 -0.70
CA TYR A 33 -7.41 15.88 -1.52
C TYR A 33 -6.52 14.94 -0.70
N ILE A 34 -5.82 15.45 0.32
CA ILE A 34 -4.92 14.64 1.14
C ILE A 34 -5.67 13.50 1.85
N PRO A 35 -6.81 13.75 2.54
CA PRO A 35 -7.56 12.68 3.20
C PRO A 35 -8.10 11.65 2.22
N VAL A 36 -8.64 12.08 1.07
CA VAL A 36 -9.16 11.15 0.05
C VAL A 36 -8.04 10.29 -0.54
N ILE A 37 -6.86 10.84 -0.78
CA ILE A 37 -5.70 10.06 -1.27
C ILE A 37 -5.24 9.07 -0.20
N GLN A 38 -5.22 9.48 1.07
CA GLN A 38 -4.91 8.58 2.19
C GLN A 38 -5.91 7.43 2.30
N ASP A 39 -7.21 7.71 2.21
CA ASP A 39 -8.25 6.67 2.25
C ASP A 39 -8.10 5.66 1.10
N ILE A 40 -7.78 6.13 -0.11
CA ILE A 40 -7.53 5.26 -1.26
C ILE A 40 -6.30 4.37 -1.02
N LEU A 41 -5.22 4.93 -0.49
CA LEU A 41 -3.99 4.19 -0.17
C LEU A 41 -4.26 3.14 0.91
N ASP A 42 -4.94 3.51 1.99
CA ASP A 42 -5.26 2.62 3.10
C ASP A 42 -6.17 1.48 2.65
N SER A 43 -7.19 1.77 1.83
CA SER A 43 -8.06 0.76 1.23
C SER A 43 -7.27 -0.20 0.33
N THR A 44 -6.36 0.33 -0.49
CA THR A 44 -5.54 -0.50 -1.40
C THR A 44 -4.60 -1.40 -0.61
N VAL A 45 -3.97 -0.87 0.45
CA VAL A 45 -3.10 -1.64 1.35
C VAL A 45 -3.90 -2.73 2.05
N ALA A 46 -5.10 -2.43 2.56
CA ALA A 46 -5.97 -3.42 3.20
C ALA A 46 -6.37 -4.55 2.23
N GLU A 47 -6.75 -4.22 1.00
CA GLU A 47 -7.09 -5.22 -0.03
C GLU A 47 -5.88 -6.09 -0.42
N PHE A 48 -4.71 -5.48 -0.56
CA PHE A 48 -3.47 -6.20 -0.82
C PHE A 48 -3.14 -7.18 0.31
N LYS A 49 -3.22 -6.74 1.57
CA LYS A 49 -3.01 -7.60 2.74
C LYS A 49 -4.01 -8.74 2.80
N HIS A 50 -5.29 -8.48 2.51
CA HIS A 50 -6.33 -9.50 2.44
C HIS A 50 -5.98 -10.57 1.41
N LYS A 51 -5.71 -10.17 0.16
CA LYS A 51 -5.35 -11.09 -0.93
C LYS A 51 -4.08 -11.87 -0.63
N ALA A 52 -3.04 -11.22 -0.10
CA ALA A 52 -1.81 -11.88 0.31
C ALA A 52 -2.07 -12.94 1.40
N GLY A 53 -2.95 -12.63 2.36
CA GLY A 53 -3.41 -13.58 3.37
C GLY A 53 -4.17 -14.77 2.79
N GLU A 54 -5.03 -14.56 1.80
CA GLU A 54 -5.74 -15.63 1.09
C GLU A 54 -4.78 -16.53 0.31
N TYR A 55 -3.86 -15.96 -0.47
CA TYR A 55 -2.84 -16.73 -1.18
C TYR A 55 -1.93 -17.53 -0.24
N SER A 56 -1.58 -16.96 0.91
CA SER A 56 -0.79 -17.68 1.93
C SER A 56 -1.56 -18.87 2.51
N LYS A 57 -2.86 -18.72 2.80
CA LYS A 57 -3.73 -19.81 3.26
C LYS A 57 -3.85 -20.91 2.20
N GLU A 58 -4.04 -20.54 0.94
CA GLU A 58 -4.12 -21.49 -0.19
C GLU A 58 -2.80 -22.25 -0.36
N ALA A 59 -1.66 -21.54 -0.38
CA ALA A 59 -0.34 -22.16 -0.46
C ALA A 59 -0.09 -23.12 0.70
N LYS A 60 -0.49 -22.76 1.94
CA LYS A 60 -0.40 -23.63 3.11
C LYS A 60 -1.27 -24.88 2.97
N ALA A 61 -2.48 -24.74 2.44
CA ALA A 61 -3.37 -25.86 2.20
C ALA A 61 -2.78 -26.83 1.16
N ASN A 62 -2.20 -26.31 0.08
CA ASN A 62 -1.52 -27.10 -0.95
C ASN A 62 -0.31 -27.83 -0.37
N ILE A 63 0.56 -27.13 0.37
CA ILE A 63 1.72 -27.72 1.07
C ILE A 63 1.28 -28.84 2.02
N HIS A 64 0.18 -28.64 2.78
CA HIS A 64 -0.33 -29.66 3.69
C HIS A 64 -0.87 -30.88 2.94
N ASN A 65 -1.57 -30.67 1.81
CA ASN A 65 -2.05 -31.75 0.96
C ASN A 65 -0.87 -32.54 0.36
N ASP A 66 0.14 -31.85 -0.17
CA ASP A 66 1.37 -32.47 -0.69
C ASP A 66 2.07 -33.29 0.40
N MET A 67 2.16 -32.77 1.63
CA MET A 67 2.71 -33.51 2.76
C MET A 67 1.93 -34.81 3.05
N GLN A 68 0.59 -34.77 3.03
CA GLN A 68 -0.25 -35.95 3.23
C GLN A 68 -0.09 -36.98 2.10
N GLN A 69 0.03 -36.52 0.86
CA GLN A 69 0.29 -37.39 -0.30
C GLN A 69 1.69 -38.03 -0.22
N MET A 70 2.70 -37.25 0.19
CA MET A 70 4.07 -37.75 0.42
C MET A 70 4.12 -38.76 1.57
N ASP A 71 3.43 -38.51 2.67
CA ASP A 71 3.29 -39.46 3.78
C ASP A 71 2.62 -40.78 3.35
N SER A 72 1.66 -40.69 2.43
CA SER A 72 0.99 -41.87 1.87
C SER A 72 1.92 -42.65 0.91
N ALA A 73 2.87 -41.96 0.27
CA ALA A 73 3.79 -42.54 -0.71
C ALA A 73 5.14 -43.02 -0.12
N ILE A 74 5.62 -42.43 0.97
CA ILE A 74 6.97 -42.68 1.53
C ILE A 74 6.85 -43.34 2.91
N LYS A 75 7.19 -44.63 3.00
CA LYS A 75 7.40 -45.32 4.30
C LYS A 75 8.90 -45.32 4.65
N GLY A 76 9.28 -44.80 5.82
CA GLY A 76 10.65 -44.83 6.35
C GLY A 76 11.23 -43.46 6.72
N GLU A 77 12.47 -43.41 7.23
CA GLU A 77 13.11 -42.20 7.81
C GLU A 77 13.12 -40.94 6.91
N TRP A 78 13.12 -41.11 5.58
CA TRP A 78 13.08 -40.00 4.62
C TRP A 78 11.76 -39.19 4.65
N SER A 79 10.67 -39.77 5.18
CA SER A 79 9.40 -39.06 5.44
C SER A 79 9.58 -37.92 6.45
N HIS A 80 10.46 -38.08 7.44
CA HIS A 80 10.63 -37.11 8.53
C HIS A 80 11.32 -35.82 8.05
N SER A 81 12.43 -35.91 7.31
CA SER A 81 13.12 -34.73 6.78
C SER A 81 12.27 -33.92 5.80
N ILE A 82 11.43 -34.58 5.00
CA ILE A 82 10.49 -33.91 4.09
C ILE A 82 9.42 -33.17 4.89
N LYS A 83 8.87 -33.81 5.93
CA LYS A 83 7.92 -33.18 6.87
C LYS A 83 8.49 -31.93 7.54
N ASP A 84 9.73 -31.99 8.00
CA ASP A 84 10.36 -30.86 8.68
C ASP A 84 10.57 -29.69 7.73
N SER A 85 11.00 -29.95 6.49
CA SER A 85 11.13 -28.93 5.43
C SER A 85 9.79 -28.29 5.07
N VAL A 86 8.75 -29.10 4.87
CA VAL A 86 7.38 -28.65 4.59
C VAL A 86 6.83 -27.79 5.74
N ASN A 87 6.99 -28.24 6.99
CA ASN A 87 6.58 -27.48 8.17
C ASN A 87 7.32 -26.15 8.30
N GLN A 88 8.60 -26.10 7.94
CA GLN A 88 9.38 -24.87 7.93
C GLN A 88 8.85 -23.86 6.90
N HIS A 89 8.54 -24.31 5.68
CA HIS A 89 7.94 -23.46 4.65
C HIS A 89 6.53 -22.99 5.03
N ALA A 90 5.71 -23.85 5.65
CA ALA A 90 4.40 -23.46 6.17
C ALA A 90 4.50 -22.38 7.26
N LYS A 91 5.49 -22.46 8.16
CA LYS A 91 5.75 -21.41 9.17
C LYS A 91 6.21 -20.10 8.56
N GLN A 92 7.02 -20.14 7.51
CA GLN A 92 7.45 -18.93 6.79
C GLN A 92 6.24 -18.22 6.14
N LEU A 93 5.30 -18.96 5.56
CA LEU A 93 4.07 -18.39 5.01
C LEU A 93 3.16 -17.76 6.08
N ASP A 94 3.09 -18.34 7.28
CA ASP A 94 2.39 -17.72 8.42
C ASP A 94 3.02 -16.38 8.84
N SER A 95 4.35 -16.24 8.73
CA SER A 95 5.04 -14.99 9.04
C SER A 95 4.78 -13.88 8.02
N ILE A 96 4.61 -14.25 6.74
CA ILE A 96 4.25 -13.31 5.66
C ILE A 96 2.82 -12.80 5.86
N GLY A 97 1.90 -13.65 6.33
CA GLY A 97 0.52 -13.26 6.62
C GLY A 97 0.33 -12.47 7.94
N LYS A 98 1.30 -12.50 8.86
CA LYS A 98 1.25 -11.79 10.15
C LYS A 98 2.08 -10.51 10.20
N GLY A 99 3.01 -10.33 9.27
CA GLY A 99 3.85 -9.13 9.13
C GLY A 99 3.29 -8.05 8.21
N ALA A 100 2.06 -8.24 7.71
CA ALA A 100 1.35 -7.29 6.85
C ALA A 100 0.35 -6.49 7.67
#